data_AF-A0A956Z4C8-F1
#
_entry.id   AF-A0A956Z4C8-F1
#
_cell.length_a   1.000
_cell.length_b   1.000
_cell.length_c   1.000
_cell.angle_alpha   90.00
_cell.angle_beta   90.00
_cell.angle_gamma   90.00
#
_symmetry.space_group_name_H-M   'P 1'
#
loop_
_entity.id
_entity.type
_entity.pdbx_description
1 polymer ?
#
loop_
_entity_poly.entity_id
_entity_poly.type
_entity_poly.pdbx_seq_one_letter_code
_entity_poly.pdbx_strand_id
1 'polypeptide(L)' 'MIENILAPSVFATCLRLSTPYLFAGIGEMFGQRSGMLNLGVEGVMLMGAFFAHFVVLNTGSLLLGVIAALVVGLV' A
#
# COMPACT_ATOMS: atom_id res chain seq x y z
N MET A 1 3.45 5.25 23.04
CA MET A 1 3.16 4.82 21.64
C MET A 1 1.71 5.12 21.24
N ILE A 2 0.71 4.78 22.07
CA ILE A 2 -0.72 5.08 21.82
C ILE A 2 -1.01 6.59 21.82
N GLU A 3 -0.25 7.37 22.59
CA GLU A 3 -0.45 8.82 22.75
C GLU A 3 -0.25 9.61 21.46
N ASN A 4 0.50 9.06 20.50
CA ASN A 4 0.78 9.70 19.21
C ASN A 4 -0.20 9.29 18.10
N ILE A 5 -1.25 8.50 18.40
CA ILE A 5 -2.19 8.06 17.37
C ILE A 5 -3.04 9.22 16.82
N LEU A 6 -3.27 10.24 17.67
CA LEU A 6 -3.96 11.48 17.31
C LEU A 6 -2.99 12.56 16.81
N ALA A 7 -1.73 12.21 16.51
CA ALA A 7 -0.77 13.17 15.98
C ALA A 7 -1.20 13.65 14.57
N PRO A 8 -1.02 14.95 14.24
CA PRO A 8 -1.37 15.49 12.92
C PRO A 8 -0.72 14.73 11.74
N SER A 9 0.47 14.15 11.95
CA SER A 9 1.18 13.35 10.95
C SER A 9 0.45 12.06 10.56
N VAL A 10 -0.29 11.45 11.49
CA VAL A 10 -1.11 10.27 11.22
C VAL A 10 -2.27 10.66 10.31
N PHE A 11 -3.00 11.72 10.63
CA PHE A 11 -4.08 12.24 9.78
C PHE A 11 -3.60 12.64 8.37
N ALA A 12 -2.47 13.32 8.27
CA ALA A 12 -1.88 13.68 6.98
C ALA A 12 -1.51 12.44 6.15
N THR A 13 -1.04 11.37 6.81
CA THR A 13 -0.73 10.10 6.14
C THR A 13 -1.99 9.35 5.72
N CYS A 14 -3.02 9.31 6.58
CA CYS A 14 -4.33 8.76 6.22
C CYS A 14 -4.87 9.43 4.97
N LEU A 15 -4.91 10.77 4.91
CA LEU A 15 -5.41 11.49 3.74
C LEU A 15 -4.66 11.15 2.44
N ARG A 16 -3.32 11.04 2.49
CA ARG A 16 -2.51 10.67 1.32
C ARG A 16 -2.74 9.24 0.86
N LEU A 17 -2.94 8.31 1.81
CA LEU A 17 -3.16 6.89 1.49
C LEU A 17 -4.61 6.60 1.10
N SER A 18 -5.58 7.39 1.55
CA SER A 18 -7.00 7.19 1.21
C SER A 18 -7.26 7.16 -0.29
N THR A 19 -6.60 8.02 -1.08
CA THR A 19 -6.80 8.09 -2.54
C THR A 19 -6.42 6.78 -3.26
N PRO A 20 -5.19 6.25 -3.15
CA PRO A 20 -4.85 4.98 -3.79
C PRO A 20 -5.67 3.79 -3.25
N TYR A 21 -5.98 3.77 -1.94
CA TYR A 21 -6.85 2.74 -1.36
C TYR A 21 -8.28 2.79 -1.92
N LEU A 22 -8.81 3.99 -2.19
CA LEU A 22 -10.14 4.15 -2.80
C LEU A 22 -10.18 3.56 -4.22
N PHE A 23 -9.13 3.77 -5.02
CA PHE A 23 -9.02 3.14 -6.34
C PHE A 23 -8.96 1.62 -6.25
N ALA A 24 -8.17 1.07 -5.34
CA ALA A 24 -8.12 -0.37 -5.10
C ALA A 24 -9.49 -0.92 -4.67
N GLY A 25 -10.17 -0.23 -3.75
CA GLY A 25 -11.50 -0.62 -3.27
C GLY A 25 -12.58 -0.60 -4.35
N ILE A 26 -12.54 0.35 -5.28
CA ILE A 26 -13.45 0.36 -6.45
C ILE A 26 -13.19 -0.88 -7.33
N GLY A 27 -11.92 -1.21 -7.58
CA GLY A 27 -11.55 -2.41 -8.35
C GLY A 27 -12.06 -3.70 -7.69
N GLU A 28 -11.83 -3.83 -6.38
CA GLU A 28 -12.38 -4.93 -5.59
C GLU A 28 -13.90 -4.97 -5.66
N MET A 29 -14.61 -3.85 -5.52
CA MET A 29 -16.07 -3.81 -5.63
C MET A 29 -16.56 -4.45 -6.94
N PHE A 30 -15.92 -4.15 -8.07
CA PHE A 30 -16.26 -4.81 -9.34
C PHE A 30 -15.96 -6.31 -9.33
N GLY A 31 -14.81 -6.71 -8.79
CA GLY A 31 -14.43 -8.12 -8.59
C GLY A 31 -15.50 -8.88 -7.79
N GLN A 32 -15.90 -8.33 -6.64
CA GLN A 32 -16.93 -8.91 -5.79
C GLN A 32 -18.28 -9.06 -6.52
N ARG A 33 -18.65 -8.07 -7.35
CA ARG A 33 -19.87 -8.13 -8.17
C ARG A 33 -19.80 -9.17 -9.29
N SER A 34 -18.60 -9.48 -9.78
CA SER A 34 -18.36 -10.56 -10.76
C SER A 34 -18.27 -11.95 -10.12
N GLY A 35 -18.39 -12.05 -8.79
CA GLY A 35 -18.26 -13.30 -8.03
C GLY A 35 -16.82 -13.69 -7.68
N MET A 36 -15.84 -12.82 -7.96
CA MET A 36 -14.43 -13.04 -7.65
C MET A 36 -14.00 -12.16 -6.47
N LEU A 37 -13.91 -12.74 -5.28
CA LEU A 37 -13.43 -12.04 -4.09
C LEU A 37 -11.90 -12.09 -4.05
N ASN A 38 -11.23 -10.93 -4.02
CA ASN A 38 -9.77 -10.87 -3.88
C ASN A 38 -9.37 -10.25 -2.53
N LEU A 39 -9.34 -11.11 -1.51
CA LEU A 39 -8.86 -10.78 -0.17
C LEU A 39 -7.35 -10.54 -0.11
N GLY A 40 -6.61 -10.90 -1.16
CA GLY A 40 -5.16 -10.74 -1.22
C GLY A 40 -4.70 -9.31 -1.48
N VAL A 41 -5.58 -8.44 -1.99
CA VAL A 41 -5.18 -7.11 -2.47
C VAL A 41 -4.57 -6.23 -1.39
N GLU A 42 -5.13 -6.24 -0.16
CA GLU A 42 -4.53 -5.49 0.97
C GLU A 42 -3.15 -6.05 1.34
N GLY A 43 -3.00 -7.38 1.28
CA GLY A 43 -1.72 -8.05 1.51
C GLY A 43 -0.67 -7.63 0.48
N VAL A 44 -1.04 -7.61 -0.80
CA VAL A 44 -0.14 -7.18 -1.89
C VAL A 44 0.27 -5.71 -1.71
N MET A 45 -0.66 -4.84 -1.32
CA MET A 45 -0.35 -3.42 -1.02
C MET A 45 0.62 -3.27 0.16
N LEU A 46 0.41 -4.01 1.25
CA LEU A 46 1.29 -4.00 2.43
C LEU A 46 2.68 -4.57 2.10
N MET A 47 2.74 -5.66 1.34
CA MET A 47 3.99 -6.29 0.92
C MET A 47 4.78 -5.36 0.00
N GLY A 48 4.13 -4.72 -0.98
CA GLY A 48 4.76 -3.72 -1.84
C GLY A 48 5.33 -2.55 -1.04
N ALA A 49 4.57 -2.01 -0.08
CA ALA A 49 5.03 -0.93 0.79
C ALA A 49 6.24 -1.35 1.65
N PHE A 50 6.21 -2.55 2.23
CA PHE A 50 7.32 -3.11 3.00
C PHE A 50 8.58 -3.23 2.16
N PHE A 51 8.50 -3.87 0.98
CA PHE A 51 9.68 -4.09 0.13
C PHE A 51 10.22 -2.80 -0.50
N ALA A 52 9.37 -1.83 -0.84
CA ALA A 52 9.83 -0.50 -1.22
C ALA A 52 10.67 0.12 -0.11
N HIS A 53 10.16 0.13 1.12
CA HIS A 53 10.89 0.70 2.25
C HIS A 53 12.18 -0.08 2.55
N PHE A 54 12.12 -1.41 2.58
CA PHE A 54 13.27 -2.28 2.81
C PHE A 54 14.39 -2.03 1.80
N VAL A 55 14.08 -1.92 0.51
CA VAL A 55 15.08 -1.67 -0.53
C VAL A 55 15.66 -0.27 -0.40
N VAL A 56 14.84 0.76 -0.13
CA VAL A 56 15.34 2.13 0.10
C VAL A 56 16.25 2.18 1.32
N LEU A 57 15.91 1.49 2.41
CA LEU A 57 16.72 1.44 3.63
C LEU A 57 18.12 0.84 3.38
N ASN A 58 18.21 -0.20 2.56
CA ASN A 58 19.49 -0.89 2.29
C ASN A 58 20.32 -0.22 1.19
N THR A 59 19.67 0.35 0.17
CA THR A 59 20.35 0.88 -1.02
C THR A 59 20.48 2.39 -1.06
N GLY A 60 19.67 3.11 -0.27
CA GLY A 60 19.51 4.56 -0.35
C GLY A 60 18.78 5.06 -1.62
N SER A 61 18.40 4.17 -2.55
CA SER A 61 17.83 4.56 -3.85
C SER A 61 16.29 4.47 -3.84
N LEU A 62 15.63 5.62 -4.00
CA LEU A 62 14.17 5.67 -4.14
C LEU A 62 13.67 4.90 -5.37
N LEU A 63 14.39 4.98 -6.49
CA LEU A 63 13.99 4.32 -7.72
C LEU A 63 14.00 2.78 -7.57
N LEU A 64 15.02 2.23 -6.91
CA LEU A 64 15.08 0.80 -6.64
C LEU A 64 13.94 0.35 -5.72
N GLY A 65 13.56 1.18 -4.74
CA GLY A 65 12.38 0.94 -3.91
C GLY A 65 11.09 0.85 -4.70
N VAL A 66 10.86 1.79 -5.63
CA VAL A 66 9.67 1.77 -6.51
C VAL A 66 9.64 0.52 -7.37
N ILE A 67 10.78 0.15 -7.98
CA ILE A 67 10.89 -1.06 -8.80
C ILE A 67 10.59 -2.31 -7.96
N ALA A 68 11.11 -2.38 -6.73
CA ALA A 68 10.86 -3.49 -5.83
C ALA A 68 9.37 -3.64 -5.48
N ALA A 69 8.68 -2.54 -5.16
CA ALA A 69 7.23 -2.58 -4.93
C ALA A 69 6.44 -3.03 -6.16
N LEU A 70 6.82 -2.59 -7.37
CA LEU A 70 6.18 -3.02 -8.60
C LEU A 70 6.33 -4.52 -8.86
N VAL A 71 7.53 -5.07 -8.63
CA VAL A 71 7.79 -6.51 -8.80
C VAL A 71 7.00 -7.33 -7.77
N VAL A 72 6.94 -6.89 -6.52
CA VAL A 72 6.14 -7.55 -5.48
C VAL A 72 4.65 -7.48 -5.79
N GLY A 73 4.17 -6.35 -6.30
CA GLY A 73 2.76 -6.16 -6.67
C GLY A 73 2.29 -6.95 -7.90
N LEU A 74 3.22 -7.56 -8.64
CA LEU A 74 2.96 -8.32 -9.85
C LEU A 74 2.52 -9.77 -9.57
N VAL A 75 2.74 -10.25 -8.33
CA VAL A 75 2.49 -11.62 -7.87
C VAL A 75 1.32 -11.64 -6.90
#